data_AF-A0A3B8QZP3-F1
#
_entry.id   AF-A0A3B8QZP3-F1
#
_cell.length_a   1.000
_cell.length_b   1.000
_cell.length_c   1.000
_cell.angle_alpha   90.00
_cell.angle_beta   90.00
_cell.angle_gamma   90.00
#
_symmetry.space_group_name_H-M   'P 1'
#
loop_
_entity.id
_entity.type
_entity.pdbx_description
1 polymer ?
#
loop_
_entity_poly.entity_id
_entity_poly.type
_entity_poly.pdbx_seq_one_letter_code
_entity_poly.pdbx_strand_id
1 'polypeptide(L)'
;MPSEKTPSYHPVHLRIADLADADKPREKALELGIRSLTDAELLAILIGMGVPGKSVLELSREILAAASNSLPELASWSIRDLARRFHGIGTAKAVTIAAALELGGRRSDAGQQKETVIRSSADVYGLMRRKIEDCSTEEFWIVALNQRNKVISCERISMGGVASTLVDVKVVARKAIEHLASAIILVHNHPSGNMKPSAQDDSLTRKIKEGVALLDIRVTDHIIIGPTSYYSYADQGRL
;
A
#
# COMPACT_ATOMS: atom_id res chain seq x y z
N MET A 1 -16.01 -67.22 29.45
CA MET A 1 -16.08 -65.76 29.67
C MET A 1 -15.58 -65.10 28.38
N PRO A 2 -16.46 -64.58 27.51
CA PRO A 2 -16.03 -63.92 26.28
C PRO A 2 -15.47 -62.54 26.62
N SER A 3 -14.26 -62.24 26.15
CA SER A 3 -13.67 -60.91 26.28
C SER A 3 -14.38 -59.93 25.35
N GLU A 4 -15.00 -58.91 25.91
CA GLU A 4 -15.50 -57.75 25.17
C GLU A 4 -14.33 -57.05 24.48
N LYS A 5 -14.36 -57.05 23.14
CA LYS A 5 -13.48 -56.20 22.33
C LYS A 5 -14.02 -54.77 22.40
N THR A 6 -13.29 -53.88 23.03
CA THR A 6 -13.51 -52.43 22.96
C THR A 6 -13.48 -51.96 21.49
N PRO A 7 -14.46 -51.17 21.03
CA PRO A 7 -14.45 -50.65 19.66
C PRO A 7 -13.32 -49.63 19.48
N SER A 8 -12.48 -49.85 18.48
CA SER A 8 -11.44 -48.93 18.03
C SER A 8 -12.10 -47.67 17.46
N TYR A 9 -11.98 -46.54 18.15
CA TYR A 9 -12.41 -45.24 17.64
C TYR A 9 -11.38 -44.75 16.61
N HIS A 10 -11.71 -44.87 15.33
CA HIS A 10 -10.96 -44.19 14.27
C HIS A 10 -11.55 -42.79 14.07
N PRO A 11 -10.79 -41.71 14.29
CA PRO A 11 -11.27 -40.37 14.01
C PRO A 11 -11.58 -40.25 12.51
N VAL A 12 -12.82 -39.89 12.20
CA VAL A 12 -13.27 -39.65 10.83
C VAL A 12 -12.67 -38.33 10.37
N HIS A 13 -11.60 -38.41 9.57
CA HIS A 13 -11.01 -37.23 8.93
C HIS A 13 -11.88 -36.82 7.73
N LEU A 14 -12.70 -35.78 7.91
CA LEU A 14 -13.53 -35.21 6.85
C LEU A 14 -12.64 -34.60 5.77
N ARG A 15 -12.89 -34.94 4.50
CA ARG A 15 -12.23 -34.27 3.38
C ARG A 15 -12.89 -32.93 3.15
N ILE A 16 -12.19 -31.99 2.52
CA ILE A 16 -12.75 -30.69 2.15
C ILE A 16 -13.95 -30.83 1.21
N ALA A 17 -13.94 -31.87 0.37
CA ALA A 17 -15.07 -32.22 -0.48
C ALA A 17 -16.34 -32.56 0.31
N ASP A 18 -16.19 -33.00 1.56
CA ASP A 18 -17.27 -33.45 2.45
C ASP A 18 -17.76 -32.31 3.38
N LEU A 19 -17.15 -31.12 3.30
CA LEU A 19 -17.60 -29.92 4.00
C LEU A 19 -18.82 -29.32 3.27
N ALA A 20 -19.71 -28.67 4.02
CA ALA A 20 -20.73 -27.82 3.43
C ALA A 20 -20.05 -26.72 2.60
N ASP A 21 -20.69 -26.26 1.51
CA ASP A 21 -20.08 -25.27 0.62
C ASP A 21 -19.69 -23.98 1.37
N ALA A 22 -20.45 -23.58 2.39
CA ALA A 22 -20.14 -22.45 3.27
C ALA A 22 -18.85 -22.62 4.10
N ASP A 23 -18.42 -23.86 4.34
CA ASP A 23 -17.21 -24.20 5.11
C ASP A 23 -15.98 -24.44 4.22
N LYS A 24 -16.17 -24.44 2.89
CA LYS A 24 -15.06 -24.53 1.94
C LYS A 24 -14.45 -23.13 1.75
N PRO A 25 -13.12 -22.96 1.93
CA PRO A 25 -12.51 -21.64 1.95
C PRO A 25 -12.74 -20.80 0.68
N ARG A 26 -12.74 -21.41 -0.51
CA ARG A 26 -12.86 -20.65 -1.77
C ARG A 26 -14.28 -20.15 -1.98
N GLU A 27 -15.25 -20.98 -1.67
CA GLU A 27 -16.68 -20.73 -1.77
C GLU A 27 -17.08 -19.65 -0.75
N LYS A 28 -16.63 -19.78 0.50
CA LYS A 28 -16.78 -18.74 1.53
C LYS A 28 -16.17 -17.40 1.11
N ALA A 29 -15.00 -17.41 0.46
CA ALA A 29 -14.36 -16.19 -0.03
C ALA A 29 -15.15 -15.52 -1.16
N LEU A 30 -15.83 -16.30 -2.00
CA LEU A 30 -16.69 -15.78 -3.08
C LEU A 30 -17.99 -15.19 -2.53
N GLU A 31 -18.58 -15.81 -1.51
CA GLU A 31 -19.86 -15.39 -0.94
C GLU A 31 -19.70 -14.22 0.05
N LEU A 32 -18.76 -14.33 0.99
CA LEU A 32 -18.60 -13.39 2.12
C LEU A 32 -17.37 -12.47 1.98
N GLY A 33 -16.58 -12.66 0.93
CA GLY A 33 -15.36 -11.90 0.66
C GLY A 33 -14.12 -12.42 1.41
N ILE A 34 -12.94 -12.16 0.84
CA ILE A 34 -11.65 -12.68 1.33
C ILE A 34 -11.32 -12.31 2.79
N ARG A 35 -11.89 -11.22 3.31
CA ARG A 35 -11.66 -10.75 4.70
C ARG A 35 -12.39 -11.58 5.75
N SER A 36 -13.36 -12.40 5.35
CA SER A 36 -14.10 -13.27 6.27
C SER A 36 -13.35 -14.56 6.63
N LEU A 37 -12.24 -14.83 5.95
CA LEU A 37 -11.45 -16.04 6.14
C LEU A 37 -10.46 -15.87 7.29
N THR A 38 -10.26 -16.97 8.02
CA THR A 38 -9.18 -17.13 8.98
C THR A 38 -7.84 -17.37 8.28
N ASP A 39 -6.73 -17.17 8.98
CA ASP A 39 -5.39 -17.44 8.44
C ASP A 39 -5.23 -18.89 7.97
N ALA A 40 -5.84 -19.84 8.66
CA ALA A 40 -5.83 -21.26 8.26
C ALA A 40 -6.59 -21.47 6.94
N GLU A 41 -7.71 -20.78 6.74
CA GLU A 41 -8.49 -20.84 5.49
C GLU A 41 -7.74 -20.15 4.34
N LEU A 42 -7.07 -19.02 4.59
CA LEU A 42 -6.22 -18.36 3.60
C LEU A 42 -5.05 -19.27 3.17
N LEU A 43 -4.37 -19.87 4.14
CA LEU A 43 -3.27 -20.80 3.88
C LEU A 43 -3.75 -22.06 3.17
N ALA A 44 -4.95 -22.55 3.51
CA ALA A 44 -5.60 -23.68 2.85
C ALA A 44 -5.83 -23.42 1.35
N ILE A 45 -6.25 -22.21 0.97
CA ILE A 45 -6.43 -21.82 -0.44
C ILE A 45 -5.11 -21.88 -1.20
N LEU A 46 -4.02 -21.39 -0.60
CA LEU A 46 -2.68 -21.36 -1.19
C LEU A 46 -2.10 -22.77 -1.37
N ILE A 47 -2.28 -23.64 -0.37
CA ILE A 47 -1.79 -25.02 -0.40
C ILE A 47 -2.61 -25.88 -1.36
N GLY A 48 -3.91 -25.58 -1.51
CA GLY A 48 -4.84 -26.29 -2.39
C GLY A 48 -5.29 -27.63 -1.78
N MET A 49 -4.58 -28.70 -2.11
CA MET A 49 -4.94 -30.05 -1.65
C MET A 49 -4.16 -30.49 -0.41
N GLY A 50 -4.84 -31.19 0.49
CA GLY A 50 -4.25 -31.87 1.64
C GLY A 50 -3.46 -33.12 1.24
N VAL A 51 -3.23 -33.99 2.21
CA VAL A 51 -2.55 -35.30 2.04
C VAL A 51 -3.47 -36.43 2.49
N PRO A 52 -3.22 -37.68 2.08
CA PRO A 52 -3.98 -38.81 2.60
C PRO A 52 -4.01 -38.80 4.14
N GLY A 53 -5.23 -38.83 4.71
CA GLY A 53 -5.43 -38.81 6.17
C GLY A 53 -5.37 -37.42 6.84
N LYS A 54 -5.16 -36.33 6.10
CA LYS A 54 -5.17 -34.96 6.65
C LYS A 54 -5.69 -33.94 5.64
N SER A 55 -6.79 -33.28 5.99
CA SER A 55 -7.36 -32.20 5.17
C SER A 55 -6.38 -31.02 5.06
N VAL A 56 -6.54 -30.19 4.02
CA VAL A 56 -5.68 -29.01 3.86
C VAL A 56 -5.87 -28.03 5.02
N LEU A 57 -7.08 -27.94 5.60
CA LEU A 57 -7.36 -27.07 6.75
C LEU A 57 -6.65 -27.55 8.01
N GLU A 58 -6.63 -28.86 8.28
CA GLU A 58 -5.84 -29.43 9.39
C GLU A 58 -4.35 -29.17 9.18
N LEU A 59 -3.84 -29.38 7.96
CA LEU A 59 -2.45 -29.09 7.63
C LEU A 59 -2.11 -27.61 7.79
N SER A 60 -2.99 -26.71 7.37
CA SER A 60 -2.82 -25.26 7.54
C SER A 60 -2.79 -24.85 9.01
N ARG A 61 -3.67 -25.42 9.85
CA ARG A 61 -3.67 -25.16 11.30
C ARG A 61 -2.40 -25.68 11.97
N GLU A 62 -1.89 -26.84 11.56
CA GLU A 62 -0.63 -27.39 12.07
C GLU A 62 0.57 -26.50 11.74
N ILE A 63 0.65 -25.98 10.50
CA ILE A 63 1.70 -25.05 10.09
C ILE A 63 1.66 -23.77 10.92
N LEU A 64 0.47 -23.18 11.09
CA LEU A 64 0.29 -21.96 11.89
C LEU A 64 0.61 -22.20 13.36
N ALA A 65 0.13 -23.30 13.95
CA ALA A 65 0.42 -23.65 15.33
C ALA A 65 1.92 -23.84 15.58
N ALA A 66 2.63 -24.45 14.63
CA ALA A 66 4.09 -24.63 14.71
C ALA A 66 4.88 -23.31 14.62
N ALA A 67 4.26 -22.24 14.10
CA ALA A 67 4.76 -20.88 14.05
C ALA A 67 4.07 -19.98 15.09
N SER A 68 3.63 -20.55 16.22
CA SER A 68 2.98 -19.83 17.34
C SER A 68 1.76 -18.99 16.94
N ASN A 69 1.07 -19.36 15.86
CA ASN A 69 0.00 -18.59 15.20
C ASN A 69 0.43 -17.17 14.80
N SER A 70 1.71 -17.00 14.42
CA SER A 70 2.32 -15.73 14.03
C SER A 70 2.74 -15.77 12.56
N LEU A 71 2.05 -15.00 11.71
CA LEU A 71 2.43 -14.85 10.29
C LEU A 71 3.86 -14.29 10.12
N PRO A 72 4.34 -13.31 10.92
CA PRO A 72 5.74 -12.89 10.88
C PRO A 72 6.73 -14.02 11.21
N GLU A 73 6.41 -14.86 12.20
CA GLU A 73 7.26 -16.01 12.54
C GLU A 73 7.29 -17.01 11.38
N LEU A 74 6.13 -17.32 10.80
CA LEU A 74 6.01 -18.20 9.63
C LEU A 74 6.81 -17.65 8.43
N ALA A 75 6.80 -16.33 8.22
CA ALA A 75 7.54 -15.67 7.15
C ALA A 75 9.06 -15.71 7.35
N SER A 76 9.53 -15.91 8.58
CA SER A 76 10.97 -16.03 8.88
C SER A 76 11.56 -17.40 8.52
N TRP A 77 10.72 -18.41 8.29
CA TRP A 77 11.19 -19.76 7.97
C TRP A 77 11.71 -19.85 6.54
N SER A 78 12.80 -20.61 6.35
CA SER A 78 13.30 -20.86 5.00
C SER A 78 12.36 -21.79 4.23
N ILE A 79 12.34 -21.65 2.90
CA ILE A 79 11.59 -22.55 2.00
C ILE A 79 11.95 -24.02 2.26
N ARG A 80 13.23 -24.29 2.58
CA ARG A 80 13.70 -25.64 2.89
C ARG A 80 13.12 -26.18 4.20
N ASP A 81 13.02 -25.34 5.22
CA ASP A 81 12.47 -25.74 6.52
C ASP A 81 10.97 -26.01 6.42
N LEU A 82 10.23 -25.13 5.74
CA LEU A 82 8.82 -25.36 5.40
C LEU A 82 8.62 -26.69 4.67
N ALA A 83 9.47 -26.97 3.67
CA ALA A 83 9.34 -28.16 2.85
C ALA A 83 9.67 -29.47 3.59
N ARG A 84 10.56 -29.41 4.60
CA ARG A 84 10.98 -30.59 5.37
C ARG A 84 10.11 -30.84 6.60
N ARG A 85 9.58 -29.79 7.22
CA ARG A 85 8.89 -29.88 8.52
C ARG A 85 7.48 -30.45 8.39
N PHE A 86 6.80 -30.28 7.25
CA PHE A 86 5.41 -30.69 7.09
C PHE A 86 5.21 -31.65 5.92
N HIS A 87 4.72 -32.85 6.23
CA HIS A 87 4.31 -33.81 5.21
C HIS A 87 3.18 -33.22 4.35
N GLY A 88 3.38 -33.17 3.04
CA GLY A 88 2.43 -32.57 2.10
C GLY A 88 2.75 -31.17 1.61
N ILE A 89 3.78 -30.52 2.19
CA ILE A 89 4.33 -29.24 1.75
C ILE A 89 5.62 -29.51 0.99
N GLY A 90 5.51 -29.95 -0.26
CA GLY A 90 6.69 -30.02 -1.14
C GLY A 90 7.22 -28.63 -1.49
N THR A 91 8.38 -28.58 -2.17
CA THR A 91 9.05 -27.33 -2.57
C THR A 91 8.11 -26.31 -3.24
N ALA A 92 7.24 -26.76 -4.15
CA ALA A 92 6.30 -25.88 -4.85
C ALA A 92 5.35 -25.15 -3.88
N LYS A 93 4.73 -25.89 -2.94
CA LYS A 93 3.82 -25.31 -1.95
C LYS A 93 4.57 -24.42 -0.95
N ALA A 94 5.78 -24.81 -0.54
CA ALA A 94 6.62 -23.97 0.33
C ALA A 94 6.97 -22.63 -0.34
N VAL A 95 7.33 -22.64 -1.64
CA VAL A 95 7.57 -21.43 -2.42
C VAL A 95 6.30 -20.57 -2.51
N THR A 96 5.13 -21.17 -2.75
CA THR A 96 3.85 -20.43 -2.79
C THR A 96 3.56 -19.73 -1.48
N ILE A 97 3.75 -20.40 -0.33
CA ILE A 97 3.55 -19.80 1.00
C ILE A 97 4.53 -18.64 1.22
N ALA A 98 5.82 -18.87 0.96
CA ALA A 98 6.85 -17.84 1.13
C ALA A 98 6.58 -16.62 0.24
N ALA A 99 6.18 -16.83 -1.03
CA ALA A 99 5.84 -15.75 -1.95
C ALA A 99 4.62 -14.95 -1.48
N ALA A 100 3.58 -15.61 -0.96
CA ALA A 100 2.39 -14.93 -0.44
C ALA A 100 2.72 -14.06 0.79
N LEU A 101 3.54 -14.57 1.71
CA LEU A 101 4.00 -13.84 2.89
C LEU A 101 4.89 -12.65 2.52
N GLU A 102 5.82 -12.83 1.57
CA GLU A 102 6.65 -11.75 1.04
C GLU A 102 5.82 -10.63 0.39
N LEU A 103 4.80 -10.98 -0.40
CA LEU A 103 3.87 -9.99 -0.97
C LEU A 103 3.10 -9.23 0.13
N GLY A 104 2.69 -9.92 1.19
CA GLY A 104 2.08 -9.30 2.37
C GLY A 104 3.04 -8.36 3.10
N GLY A 105 4.31 -8.77 3.24
CA GLY A 105 5.40 -7.95 3.78
C GLY A 105 5.61 -6.68 2.96
N ARG A 106 5.82 -6.82 1.64
CA ARG A 106 5.98 -5.66 0.73
C ARG A 106 4.80 -4.72 0.73
N ARG A 107 3.58 -5.22 0.85
CA ARG A 107 2.39 -4.39 0.99
C ARG A 107 2.41 -3.58 2.29
N SER A 108 2.85 -4.20 3.38
CA SER A 108 2.98 -3.54 4.69
C SER A 108 4.09 -2.48 4.67
N ASP A 109 5.23 -2.81 4.05
CA ASP A 109 6.38 -1.91 3.90
C ASP A 109 6.09 -0.74 2.95
N ALA A 110 5.32 -0.98 1.88
CA ALA A 110 4.86 0.07 0.97
C ALA A 110 3.95 1.09 1.68
N GLY A 111 3.22 0.67 2.73
CA GLY A 111 2.47 1.56 3.62
C GLY A 111 3.30 2.22 4.73
N GLN A 112 4.53 1.73 4.96
CA GLN A 112 5.51 2.25 5.93
C GLN A 112 6.57 3.15 5.30
N GLN A 113 6.33 3.74 4.12
CA GLN A 113 7.07 4.96 3.78
C GLN A 113 6.79 5.99 4.89
N LYS A 114 7.81 6.28 5.71
CA LYS A 114 7.80 7.25 6.84
C LYS A 114 6.64 8.24 6.71
N GLU A 115 5.64 8.12 7.57
CA GLU A 115 4.50 9.04 7.61
C GLU A 115 5.02 10.47 7.72
N THR A 116 5.16 11.14 6.58
CA THR A 116 5.77 12.47 6.54
C THR A 116 4.64 13.43 6.88
N VAL A 117 4.67 13.93 8.12
CA VAL A 117 3.74 14.98 8.57
C VAL A 117 4.38 16.31 8.20
N ILE A 118 3.72 17.07 7.35
CA ILE A 118 4.16 18.42 6.97
C ILE A 118 3.81 19.39 8.10
N ARG A 119 4.83 20.01 8.68
CA ARG A 119 4.71 21.06 9.70
C ARG A 119 5.20 22.42 9.20
N SER A 120 6.02 22.42 8.16
CA SER A 120 6.65 23.60 7.59
C SER A 120 6.93 23.43 6.09
N SER A 121 7.17 24.54 5.40
CA SER A 121 7.66 24.56 4.02
C SER A 121 8.98 23.79 3.85
N ALA A 122 9.84 23.80 4.88
CA ALA A 122 11.09 23.02 4.91
C ALA A 122 10.86 21.51 4.84
N ASP A 123 9.78 20.98 5.43
CA ASP A 123 9.43 19.56 5.33
C ASP A 123 9.07 19.19 3.88
N VAL A 124 8.32 20.06 3.20
CA VAL A 124 7.95 19.87 1.79
C VAL A 124 9.20 19.90 0.90
N TYR A 125 10.09 20.87 1.13
CA TYR A 125 11.36 20.96 0.42
C TYR A 125 12.20 19.69 0.63
N GLY A 126 12.36 19.22 1.86
CA GLY A 126 13.09 17.98 2.16
C GLY A 126 12.49 16.74 1.51
N LEU A 127 11.16 16.68 1.42
CA LEU A 127 10.43 15.59 0.76
C LEU A 127 10.61 15.61 -0.76
N MET A 128 10.51 16.78 -1.38
CA MET A 128 10.41 16.92 -2.84
C MET A 128 11.75 17.19 -3.53
N ARG A 129 12.75 17.76 -2.84
CA ARG A 129 14.06 18.09 -3.43
C ARG A 129 14.65 16.90 -4.19
N ARG A 130 14.75 15.72 -3.57
CA ARG A 130 15.32 14.53 -4.22
C ARG A 130 14.54 14.04 -5.44
N LYS A 131 13.28 14.44 -5.60
CA LYS A 131 12.44 14.08 -6.75
C LYS A 131 12.61 15.03 -7.92
N ILE A 132 13.06 16.27 -7.67
CA ILE A 132 13.01 17.36 -8.67
C ILE A 132 14.38 18.03 -8.89
N GLU A 133 15.36 17.89 -8.00
CA GLU A 133 16.66 18.56 -8.06
C GLU A 133 17.45 18.25 -9.35
N ASP A 134 17.32 17.03 -9.88
CA ASP A 134 18.01 16.61 -11.11
C ASP A 134 17.14 16.77 -12.38
N CYS A 135 15.95 17.37 -12.27
CA CYS A 135 15.08 17.59 -13.42
C CYS A 135 15.59 18.76 -14.26
N SER A 136 16.05 18.45 -15.47
CA SER A 136 16.49 19.46 -16.46
C SER A 136 15.34 20.24 -17.10
N THR A 137 14.10 19.82 -16.84
CA THR A 137 12.87 20.49 -17.27
C THR A 137 12.04 20.91 -16.06
N GLU A 138 11.18 21.91 -16.26
CA GLU A 138 10.19 22.29 -15.25
C GLU A 138 9.14 21.19 -15.11
N GLU A 139 8.89 20.76 -13.89
CA GLU A 139 7.84 19.82 -13.54
C GLU A 139 6.92 20.43 -12.51
N PHE A 140 5.62 20.14 -12.65
CA PHE A 140 4.62 20.55 -11.68
C PHE A 140 4.06 19.33 -10.96
N TRP A 141 4.04 19.39 -9.65
CA TRP A 141 3.66 18.32 -8.74
C TRP A 141 2.61 18.80 -7.75
N ILE A 142 1.86 17.85 -7.20
CA ILE A 142 1.05 18.06 -6.00
C ILE A 142 1.47 17.08 -4.93
N VAL A 143 1.45 17.53 -3.67
CA VAL A 143 1.55 16.68 -2.50
C VAL A 143 0.16 16.61 -1.87
N ALA A 144 -0.47 15.44 -1.92
CA ALA A 144 -1.78 15.20 -1.33
C ALA A 144 -1.65 14.92 0.17
N LEU A 145 -2.47 15.60 0.98
CA LEU A 145 -2.43 15.53 2.43
C LEU A 145 -3.77 15.11 3.03
N ASN A 146 -3.73 14.40 4.16
CA ASN A 146 -4.92 14.15 4.97
C ASN A 146 -5.19 15.31 5.96
N GLN A 147 -6.26 15.21 6.75
CA GLN A 147 -6.66 16.24 7.74
C GLN A 147 -5.60 16.55 8.82
N ARG A 148 -4.61 15.66 9.03
CA ARG A 148 -3.51 15.83 9.98
C ARG A 148 -2.21 16.26 9.31
N ASN A 149 -2.28 16.78 8.08
CA ASN A 149 -1.15 17.14 7.22
C ASN A 149 -0.16 15.99 6.97
N LYS A 150 -0.62 14.72 7.04
CA LYS A 150 0.20 13.59 6.62
C LYS A 150 0.16 13.47 5.11
N VAL A 151 1.33 13.26 4.50
CA VAL A 151 1.46 12.97 3.07
C VAL A 151 0.78 11.64 2.75
N ILE A 152 -0.17 11.70 1.83
CA ILE A 152 -0.84 10.53 1.23
C ILE A 152 -0.09 10.11 -0.04
N SER A 153 0.24 11.08 -0.90
CA SER A 153 0.95 10.84 -2.16
C SER A 153 1.65 12.11 -2.66
N CYS A 154 2.61 11.91 -3.57
CA CYS A 154 3.22 12.98 -4.36
C CYS A 154 3.01 12.64 -5.84
N GLU A 155 2.19 13.42 -6.53
CA GLU A 155 1.78 13.16 -7.92
C GLU A 155 2.35 14.21 -8.86
N ARG A 156 3.03 13.77 -9.92
CA ARG A 156 3.46 14.66 -11.00
C ARG A 156 2.26 14.94 -11.91
N ILE A 157 1.91 16.21 -12.07
CA ILE A 157 0.79 16.67 -12.89
C ILE A 157 1.23 17.03 -14.29
N SER A 158 2.38 17.68 -14.43
CA SER A 158 2.90 18.11 -15.71
C SER A 158 4.43 18.03 -15.73
N MET A 159 4.97 17.82 -16.91
CA MET A 159 6.39 17.85 -17.21
C MET A 159 6.54 18.70 -18.47
N GLY A 160 7.23 19.82 -18.33
CA GLY A 160 7.34 20.86 -19.36
C GLY A 160 8.46 20.59 -20.34
N GLY A 161 8.37 21.31 -21.46
CA GLY A 161 9.54 21.70 -22.26
C GLY A 161 9.99 23.12 -21.89
N VAL A 162 10.99 23.64 -22.61
CA VAL A 162 11.76 24.88 -22.33
C VAL A 162 10.94 26.18 -22.12
N ALA A 163 9.61 26.18 -22.31
CA ALA A 163 8.80 27.40 -22.41
C ALA A 163 7.47 27.40 -21.60
N SER A 164 7.45 26.82 -20.39
CA SER A 164 6.33 26.70 -19.43
C SER A 164 5.51 25.39 -19.49
N THR A 165 5.10 24.92 -18.32
CA THR A 165 4.20 23.76 -18.13
C THR A 165 2.74 24.22 -18.14
N LEU A 166 1.95 23.70 -19.08
CA LEU A 166 0.49 23.79 -18.99
C LEU A 166 0.01 22.84 -17.88
N VAL A 167 -0.61 23.40 -16.84
CA VAL A 167 -1.23 22.66 -15.74
C VAL A 167 -2.74 22.84 -15.82
N ASP A 168 -3.47 21.74 -16.02
CA ASP A 168 -4.93 21.74 -16.01
C ASP A 168 -5.45 21.50 -14.59
N VAL A 169 -6.22 22.47 -14.07
CA VAL A 169 -6.87 22.40 -12.75
C VAL A 169 -7.75 21.16 -12.62
N LYS A 170 -8.38 20.68 -13.70
CA LYS A 170 -9.18 19.45 -13.69
C LYS A 170 -8.34 18.22 -13.37
N VAL A 171 -7.09 18.17 -13.85
CA VAL A 171 -6.17 17.07 -13.57
C VAL A 171 -5.70 17.12 -12.11
N VAL A 172 -5.38 18.33 -11.62
CA VAL A 172 -5.05 18.55 -10.20
C VAL A 172 -6.18 18.09 -9.29
N ALA A 173 -7.41 18.56 -9.56
CA ALA A 173 -8.60 18.21 -8.78
C ALA A 173 -8.88 16.71 -8.82
N ARG A 174 -8.84 16.08 -10.01
CA ARG A 174 -9.00 14.62 -10.15
C ARG A 174 -8.01 13.86 -9.27
N LYS A 175 -6.73 14.23 -9.31
CA LYS A 175 -5.69 13.57 -8.51
C LYS A 175 -5.91 13.76 -7.02
N ALA A 176 -6.27 14.95 -6.58
CA ALA A 176 -6.59 15.20 -5.18
C ALA A 176 -7.80 14.36 -4.70
N ILE A 177 -8.84 14.22 -5.53
CA ILE A 177 -10.02 13.39 -5.25
C ILE A 177 -9.67 11.89 -5.21
N GLU A 178 -8.89 11.38 -6.19
CA GLU A 178 -8.45 9.98 -6.24
C GLU A 178 -7.73 9.55 -4.95
N HIS A 179 -7.01 10.47 -4.33
CA HIS A 179 -6.30 10.25 -3.07
C HIS A 179 -7.10 10.63 -1.81
N LEU A 180 -8.36 11.05 -1.95
CA LEU A 180 -9.21 11.53 -0.84
C LEU A 180 -8.50 12.62 -0.01
N ALA A 181 -7.77 13.51 -0.68
CA ALA A 181 -6.98 14.54 -0.04
C ALA A 181 -7.89 15.57 0.66
N SER A 182 -7.53 15.95 1.88
CA SER A 182 -8.17 17.07 2.60
C SER A 182 -7.46 18.41 2.32
N ALA A 183 -6.22 18.33 1.87
CA ALA A 183 -5.43 19.46 1.43
C ALA A 183 -4.38 19.03 0.39
N ILE A 184 -3.88 19.97 -0.38
CA ILE A 184 -2.76 19.79 -1.29
C ILE A 184 -1.71 20.87 -1.08
N ILE A 185 -0.47 20.56 -1.44
CA ILE A 185 0.62 21.53 -1.63
C ILE A 185 1.05 21.46 -3.09
N LEU A 186 1.15 22.63 -3.73
CA LEU A 186 1.64 22.74 -5.10
C LEU A 186 3.16 22.81 -5.06
N VAL A 187 3.83 22.13 -5.99
CA VAL A 187 5.30 22.17 -6.06
C VAL A 187 5.75 22.23 -7.52
N HIS A 188 6.66 23.14 -7.85
CA HIS A 188 7.38 23.07 -9.12
C HIS A 188 8.83 23.48 -8.97
N ASN A 189 9.68 23.15 -9.94
CA ASN A 189 11.06 23.62 -9.98
C ASN A 189 11.28 24.71 -11.03
N HIS A 190 12.25 25.57 -10.74
CA HIS A 190 12.88 26.45 -11.73
C HIS A 190 14.32 25.98 -11.96
N PRO A 191 14.61 25.21 -13.03
CA PRO A 191 15.98 24.80 -13.37
C PRO A 191 16.94 25.99 -13.55
N SER A 192 16.40 27.15 -13.95
CA SER A 192 17.15 28.41 -14.08
C SER A 192 17.69 28.96 -12.76
N GLY A 193 17.16 28.50 -11.62
CA GLY A 193 17.53 28.97 -10.28
C GLY A 193 16.89 30.29 -9.85
N ASN A 194 16.05 30.93 -10.68
CA ASN A 194 15.32 32.12 -10.26
C ASN A 194 14.19 31.72 -9.29
N MET A 195 14.30 32.12 -8.03
CA MET A 195 13.30 31.76 -7.00
C MET A 195 12.07 32.66 -6.97
N LYS A 196 12.04 33.75 -7.75
CA LYS A 196 10.87 34.61 -7.80
C LYS A 196 9.78 33.97 -8.67
N PRO A 197 8.55 33.81 -8.14
CA PRO A 197 7.43 33.37 -8.96
C PRO A 197 7.17 34.36 -10.09
N SER A 198 6.80 33.82 -11.25
CA SER A 198 6.27 34.56 -12.38
C SER A 198 4.81 34.96 -12.16
N ALA A 199 4.32 35.87 -13.00
CA ALA A 199 2.88 36.19 -13.02
C ALA A 199 2.02 34.98 -13.44
N GLN A 200 2.58 34.06 -14.23
CA GLN A 200 1.91 32.81 -14.55
C GLN A 200 1.77 31.91 -13.31
N ASP A 201 2.78 31.82 -12.46
CA ASP A 201 2.73 31.05 -11.22
C ASP A 201 1.67 31.59 -10.27
N ASP A 202 1.62 32.92 -10.11
CA ASP A 202 0.60 33.60 -9.30
C ASP A 202 -0.82 33.29 -9.78
N SER A 203 -1.03 33.40 -11.09
CA SER A 203 -2.32 33.12 -11.73
C SER A 203 -2.72 31.66 -11.58
N LEU A 204 -1.78 30.74 -11.81
CA LEU A 204 -2.01 29.31 -11.69
C LEU A 204 -2.34 28.90 -10.26
N THR A 205 -1.58 29.41 -9.27
CA THR A 205 -1.81 29.17 -7.84
C THR A 205 -3.22 29.56 -7.45
N ARG A 206 -3.64 30.77 -7.81
CA ARG A 206 -4.97 31.30 -7.52
C ARG A 206 -6.06 30.46 -8.16
N LYS A 207 -5.90 30.14 -9.46
CA LYS A 207 -6.87 29.35 -10.22
C LYS A 207 -7.04 27.94 -9.64
N ILE A 208 -5.94 27.28 -9.24
CA ILE A 208 -6.00 25.97 -8.58
C ILE A 208 -6.69 26.11 -7.22
N LYS A 209 -6.26 27.06 -6.38
CA LYS A 209 -6.81 27.29 -5.04
C LYS A 209 -8.33 27.49 -5.08
N GLU A 210 -8.81 28.37 -5.96
CA GLU A 210 -10.25 28.61 -6.15
C GLU A 210 -10.96 27.36 -6.68
N GLY A 211 -10.37 26.64 -7.64
CA GLY A 211 -10.99 25.46 -8.24
C GLY A 211 -11.15 24.28 -7.28
N VAL A 212 -10.15 24.00 -6.46
CA VAL A 212 -10.21 22.87 -5.50
C VAL A 212 -10.98 23.21 -4.22
N ALA A 213 -11.12 24.51 -3.88
CA ALA A 213 -11.90 24.94 -2.73
C ALA A 213 -13.39 24.56 -2.83
N LEU A 214 -13.94 24.49 -4.06
CA LEU A 214 -15.32 24.03 -4.30
C LEU A 214 -15.53 22.55 -3.94
N LEU A 215 -14.44 21.80 -3.74
CA LEU A 215 -14.44 20.38 -3.39
C LEU A 215 -14.03 20.15 -1.92
N ASP A 216 -14.00 21.21 -1.10
CA ASP A 216 -13.50 21.21 0.28
C ASP A 216 -12.02 20.79 0.41
N ILE A 217 -11.23 20.96 -0.65
CA ILE A 217 -9.78 20.68 -0.65
C ILE A 217 -9.04 21.99 -0.53
N ARG A 218 -8.17 22.11 0.48
CA ARG A 218 -7.38 23.33 0.72
C ARG A 218 -6.05 23.27 -0.02
N VAL A 219 -5.64 24.36 -0.66
CA VAL A 219 -4.22 24.57 -1.02
C VAL A 219 -3.54 25.18 0.21
N THR A 220 -2.55 24.47 0.76
CA THR A 220 -1.88 24.85 2.02
C THR A 220 -0.53 25.53 1.81
N ASP A 221 0.10 25.30 0.65
CA ASP A 221 1.27 26.06 0.20
C ASP A 221 1.46 25.88 -1.31
N HIS A 222 2.32 26.72 -1.88
CA HIS A 222 2.93 26.52 -3.17
C HIS A 222 4.45 26.71 -3.04
N ILE A 223 5.21 25.65 -3.27
CA ILE A 223 6.67 25.62 -3.16
C ILE A 223 7.31 25.68 -4.55
N ILE A 224 8.22 26.63 -4.75
CA ILE A 224 9.13 26.63 -5.90
C ILE A 224 10.47 26.11 -5.42
N ILE A 225 11.05 25.14 -6.12
CA ILE A 225 12.35 24.54 -5.78
C ILE A 225 13.40 24.96 -6.82
N GLY A 226 14.51 25.54 -6.34
CA GLY A 226 15.71 25.78 -7.14
C GLY A 226 16.87 24.88 -6.71
N PRO A 227 18.05 25.02 -7.33
CA PRO A 227 19.21 24.15 -7.07
C PRO A 227 19.73 24.19 -5.62
N THR A 228 19.58 25.32 -4.93
CA THR A 228 20.15 25.51 -3.58
C THR A 228 19.14 25.99 -2.54
N SER A 229 17.94 26.39 -2.95
CA SER A 229 16.93 26.99 -2.06
C SER A 229 15.51 26.78 -2.59
N TYR A 230 14.51 27.20 -1.80
CA TYR A 230 13.10 27.13 -2.18
C TYR A 230 12.37 28.43 -1.82
N TYR A 231 11.23 28.66 -2.47
CA TYR A 231 10.29 29.75 -2.20
C TYR A 231 8.97 29.14 -1.75
N SER A 232 8.38 29.65 -0.68
CA SER A 232 7.05 29.26 -0.21
C SER A 232 6.10 30.44 -0.35
N TYR A 233 4.95 30.25 -1.00
CA TYR A 233 3.91 31.27 -1.05
C TYR A 233 3.31 31.54 0.33
N ALA A 234 3.13 30.49 1.15
CA ALA A 234 2.59 30.62 2.49
C ALA A 234 3.52 31.44 3.40
N ASP A 235 4.82 31.15 3.42
CA ASP A 235 5.82 31.86 4.23
C ASP A 235 5.91 33.35 3.85
N GLN A 236 5.59 33.67 2.59
CA GLN A 236 5.63 35.02 2.03
C GLN A 236 4.28 35.74 2.12
N GLY A 237 3.24 35.11 2.68
CA GLY A 237 1.91 35.70 2.84
C GLY A 237 1.14 35.90 1.53
N ARG A 238 1.44 35.09 0.50
CA ARG A 238 0.88 35.23 -0.86
C ARG A 238 -0.10 34.14 -1.28
N LEU A 239 -0.46 33.24 -0.36
CA LEU A 239 -1.30 32.09 -0.66
C LEU A 239 -2.80 32.41 -0.68
#